data_AF-A0A971UV23-F1
#
_entry.id   AF-A0A971UV23-F1
#
_cell.length_a   1.000
_cell.length_b   1.000
_cell.length_c   1.000
_cell.angle_alpha   90.00
_cell.angle_beta   90.00
_cell.angle_gamma   90.00
#
_symmetry.space_group_name_H-M   'P 1'
#
loop_
_entity.id
_entity.type
_entity.pdbx_description
1 polymer ?
#
loop_
_entity_poly.entity_id
_entity_poly.type
_entity_poly.pdbx_seq_one_letter_code
_entity_poly.pdbx_strand_id
1 'polypeptide(L)'
;MAYRLKALTPIHIHSGDVLQPMEYMVQDEEVLIFDEMDVIRSIKENELLNDELLRSYAFSSKRSEYYKNLDYYINKGIIDDSIVDKYKVKAVNRSADLNGKQIYRTMRNIQGTYIPGSSIKGVIRTAILYDYVLKKDIDYIKEAVDFIERNRRSRFSIDDYIIYFTNTKKDNKKNIQGDPFKFLIVRDVNMAKNEVVIYDETIYNINRFITGNTIEAIKEGDYTESFKFEIIANEKNSQSLNKKVEYNLDLIKYLNTKEIMRVLYQFSNDIIEDEIEYFKQQNNKLFNSKEVVKKLEEIKDKNSIDSPVIRIGKGKGYKSNTLGLAIKKLDKDYYNREIKNIAKPYKYRERYEFPKTRNFVGSSVSPKLLGFTILEKVD
;
A
#
# COMPACT_ATOMS: atom_id res chain seq x y z
N MET A 1 -20.26 -14.00 9.19
CA MET A 1 -19.37 -14.47 8.12
C MET A 1 -17.96 -14.03 8.42
N ALA A 2 -16.99 -14.96 8.38
CA ALA A 2 -15.59 -14.66 8.61
C ALA A 2 -14.80 -14.74 7.30
N TYR A 3 -13.67 -14.05 7.26
CA TYR A 3 -12.80 -13.91 6.11
C TYR A 3 -11.34 -14.03 6.51
N ARG A 4 -10.47 -14.33 5.55
CA ARG A 4 -9.02 -14.20 5.67
C ARG A 4 -8.44 -13.59 4.38
N LEU A 5 -7.34 -12.86 4.50
CA LEU A 5 -6.59 -12.37 3.35
C LEU A 5 -5.39 -13.29 3.11
N LYS A 6 -5.18 -13.72 1.88
CA LYS A 6 -3.97 -14.43 1.46
C LYS A 6 -3.15 -13.60 0.49
N ALA A 7 -1.86 -13.47 0.73
CA ALA A 7 -0.94 -12.73 -0.13
C ALA A 7 -0.75 -13.46 -1.48
N LEU A 8 -1.13 -12.81 -2.58
CA LEU A 8 -0.87 -13.28 -3.95
C LEU A 8 0.43 -12.72 -4.54
N THR A 9 0.97 -11.68 -3.91
CA THR A 9 2.25 -11.03 -4.20
C THR A 9 2.82 -10.51 -2.89
N PRO A 10 4.11 -10.14 -2.80
CA PRO A 10 4.67 -9.55 -1.59
C PRO A 10 3.91 -8.27 -1.18
N ILE A 11 3.74 -8.06 0.12
CA ILE A 11 2.97 -6.94 0.66
C ILE A 11 3.86 -6.11 1.58
N HIS A 12 4.04 -4.84 1.23
CA HIS A 12 4.70 -3.87 2.10
C HIS A 12 3.71 -2.78 2.49
N ILE A 13 3.45 -2.63 3.78
CA ILE A 13 2.69 -1.51 4.33
C ILE A 13 3.65 -0.78 5.25
N HIS A 14 4.05 0.44 4.89
CA HIS A 14 5.14 1.12 5.58
C HIS A 14 4.78 1.40 7.04
N SER A 15 5.61 0.96 7.99
CA SER A 15 5.38 1.23 9.43
C SER A 15 5.84 2.62 9.86
N GLY A 16 6.72 3.26 9.08
CA GLY A 16 7.47 4.43 9.49
C GLY A 16 8.84 4.08 10.09
N ASP A 17 9.05 2.81 10.45
CA ASP A 17 10.32 2.34 11.00
C ASP A 17 11.29 1.95 9.87
N VAL A 18 12.58 2.12 10.18
CA VAL A 18 13.67 1.84 9.26
C VAL A 18 14.76 1.12 10.04
N LEU A 19 15.06 -0.12 9.65
CA LEU A 19 16.20 -0.86 10.19
C LEU A 19 17.48 -0.22 9.66
N GLN A 20 18.36 0.09 10.59
CA GLN A 20 19.72 0.52 10.33
C GLN A 20 20.61 -0.68 9.99
N PRO A 21 21.70 -0.47 9.24
CA PRO A 21 22.70 -1.50 8.94
C PRO A 21 23.18 -2.31 10.15
N MET A 22 23.29 -1.66 11.30
CA MET A 22 23.73 -2.30 12.56
C MET A 22 22.69 -3.22 13.20
N GLU A 23 21.44 -3.18 12.75
CA GLU A 23 20.35 -4.00 13.31
C GLU A 23 20.16 -5.31 12.54
N TYR A 24 21.02 -5.60 11.55
CA TYR A 24 20.93 -6.85 10.79
C TYR A 24 22.29 -7.37 10.30
N MET A 25 22.32 -8.67 10.06
CA MET A 25 23.42 -9.38 9.41
C MET A 25 22.90 -10.10 8.18
N VAL A 26 23.76 -10.21 7.16
CA VAL A 26 23.47 -10.96 5.95
C VAL A 26 24.22 -12.28 6.01
N GLN A 27 23.50 -13.39 5.93
CA GLN A 27 24.06 -14.74 5.86
C GLN A 27 23.44 -15.44 4.65
N ASP A 28 24.20 -15.54 3.55
CA ASP A 28 23.75 -16.14 2.29
C ASP A 28 22.38 -15.60 1.79
N GLU A 29 21.36 -16.46 1.74
CA GLU A 29 20.00 -16.14 1.31
C GLU A 29 19.12 -15.57 2.44
N GLU A 30 19.71 -15.22 3.59
CA GLU A 30 18.98 -14.87 4.80
C GLU A 30 19.48 -13.55 5.40
N VAL A 31 18.56 -12.81 6.00
CA VAL A 31 18.85 -11.62 6.81
C VAL A 31 18.39 -11.88 8.23
N LEU A 32 19.35 -11.89 9.16
CA LEU A 32 19.07 -11.97 10.59
C LEU A 32 18.87 -10.55 11.11
N ILE A 33 17.72 -10.28 11.72
CA ILE A 33 17.36 -8.96 12.24
C ILE A 33 17.32 -9.02 13.76
N PHE A 34 17.96 -8.05 14.40
CA PHE A 34 18.19 -7.97 15.83
C PHE A 34 17.38 -6.83 16.45
N ASP A 35 17.24 -6.87 17.77
CA ASP A 35 16.73 -5.74 18.53
C ASP A 35 17.88 -4.75 18.78
N GLU A 36 17.65 -3.45 18.54
CA GLU A 36 18.67 -2.41 18.68
C GLU A 36 19.32 -2.40 20.07
N MET A 37 18.53 -2.59 21.13
CA MET A 37 19.05 -2.58 22.50
C MET A 37 19.90 -3.80 22.80
N ASP A 38 19.57 -4.96 22.21
CA ASP A 38 20.39 -6.16 22.33
C ASP A 38 21.75 -5.95 21.63
N VAL A 39 21.77 -5.29 20.46
CA VAL A 39 23.02 -4.93 19.74
C VAL A 39 23.87 -3.95 20.56
N ILE A 40 23.25 -2.91 21.14
CA ILE A 40 23.97 -1.93 21.97
C ILE A 40 24.59 -2.60 23.20
N ARG A 41 23.86 -3.52 23.84
CA ARG A 41 24.36 -4.26 25.02
C ARG A 41 25.49 -5.24 24.70
N SER A 42 25.62 -5.67 23.45
CA SER A 42 26.72 -6.55 23.01
C SER A 42 27.99 -5.79 22.58
N ILE A 43 27.99 -4.46 22.61
CA ILE A 43 29.22 -3.68 22.40
C ILE A 43 30.17 -3.96 23.58
N LYS A 44 31.42 -4.31 23.28
CA LYS A 44 32.42 -4.55 24.34
C LYS A 44 32.73 -3.26 25.08
N GLU A 45 32.90 -3.34 26.40
CA GLU A 45 33.05 -2.17 27.27
C GLU A 45 34.21 -1.26 26.86
N ASN A 46 35.33 -1.83 26.40
CA ASN A 46 36.49 -1.10 25.93
C ASN A 46 36.29 -0.41 24.56
N GLU A 47 35.20 -0.69 23.85
CA GLU A 47 34.88 -0.19 22.51
C GLU A 47 33.69 0.79 22.51
N LEU A 48 33.11 1.11 23.67
CA LEU A 48 31.97 2.04 23.77
C LEU A 48 32.26 3.44 23.20
N LEU A 49 33.53 3.85 23.20
CA LEU A 49 34.00 5.14 22.66
C LEU A 49 34.69 5.00 21.29
N ASN A 50 34.50 3.87 20.60
CA ASN A 50 35.07 3.65 19.29
C ASN A 50 34.52 4.68 18.28
N ASP A 51 35.40 5.49 17.67
CA ASP A 51 35.02 6.59 16.79
C ASP A 51 34.24 6.11 15.54
N GLU A 52 34.58 4.94 14.98
CA GLU A 52 33.89 4.38 13.82
C GLU A 52 32.46 3.97 14.17
N LEU A 53 32.29 3.28 15.29
CA LEU A 53 30.99 2.87 15.84
C LEU A 53 30.12 4.09 16.17
N LEU A 54 30.68 5.08 16.87
CA LEU A 54 29.96 6.32 17.20
C LEU A 54 29.57 7.08 15.94
N ARG A 55 30.41 7.08 14.90
CA ARG A 55 30.08 7.69 13.61
C ARG A 55 28.90 7.02 12.93
N SER A 56 28.79 5.69 13.00
CA SER A 56 27.65 4.99 12.39
C SER A 56 26.32 5.27 13.09
N TYR A 57 26.33 5.57 14.39
CA TYR A 57 25.13 6.01 15.13
C TYR A 57 24.85 7.51 15.00
N ALA A 58 25.89 8.35 15.04
CA ALA A 58 25.75 9.81 15.16
C ALA A 58 25.53 10.52 13.81
N PHE A 59 26.03 9.97 12.70
CA PHE A 59 25.91 10.65 11.40
C PHE A 59 24.69 10.18 10.62
N SER A 60 23.77 11.12 10.38
CA SER A 60 22.72 11.03 9.35
C SER A 60 23.23 11.31 7.93
N SER A 61 24.55 11.25 7.71
CA SER A 61 25.19 11.71 6.47
C SER A 61 25.02 10.66 5.37
N LYS A 62 24.69 11.07 4.14
CA LYS A 62 24.48 10.17 2.98
C LYS A 62 25.73 9.43 2.47
N ARG A 63 26.85 9.43 3.20
CA ARG A 63 28.06 8.72 2.74
C ARG A 63 27.95 7.25 3.15
N SER A 64 27.77 6.39 2.14
CA SER A 64 27.66 4.93 2.30
C SER A 64 28.87 4.29 3.00
N GLU A 65 30.03 4.96 3.00
CA GLU A 65 31.24 4.48 3.65
C GLU A 65 31.13 4.33 5.18
N TYR A 66 30.25 5.12 5.82
CA TYR A 66 30.02 5.11 7.27
C TYR A 66 28.93 4.13 7.73
N TYR A 67 28.18 3.56 6.79
CA TYR A 67 27.12 2.62 7.08
C TYR A 67 27.69 1.21 6.92
N LYS A 68 28.06 0.60 8.05
CA LYS A 68 28.54 -0.78 8.12
C LYS A 68 27.50 -1.66 8.79
N ASN A 69 27.34 -2.87 8.28
CA ASN A 69 26.41 -3.84 8.82
C ASN A 69 26.94 -4.42 10.14
N LEU A 70 26.06 -5.07 10.91
CA LEU A 70 26.43 -5.65 12.21
C LEU A 70 27.61 -6.64 12.12
N ASP A 71 27.65 -7.45 11.07
CA ASP A 71 28.69 -8.45 10.83
C ASP A 71 30.09 -7.83 10.68
N TYR A 72 30.18 -6.61 10.16
CA TYR A 72 31.45 -5.88 10.09
C TYR A 72 32.03 -5.61 11.50
N TYR A 73 31.19 -5.15 12.42
CA TYR A 73 31.60 -4.82 13.78
C TYR A 73 31.89 -6.06 14.64
N ILE A 74 31.18 -7.16 14.40
CA ILE A 74 31.49 -8.46 15.01
C ILE A 74 32.86 -8.95 14.52
N ASN A 75 33.11 -8.93 13.21
CA ASN A 75 34.40 -9.36 12.64
C ASN A 75 35.58 -8.50 13.09
N LYS A 76 35.34 -7.23 13.40
CA LYS A 76 36.33 -6.32 14.01
C LYS A 76 36.56 -6.57 15.50
N GLY A 77 35.75 -7.42 16.12
CA GLY A 77 35.78 -7.67 17.55
C GLY A 77 35.25 -6.52 18.41
N ILE A 78 34.55 -5.56 17.82
CA ILE A 78 33.92 -4.41 18.51
C ILE A 78 32.64 -4.86 19.23
N ILE A 79 31.86 -5.71 18.56
CA ILE A 79 30.65 -6.32 19.10
C ILE A 79 30.93 -7.78 19.42
N ASP A 80 30.43 -8.24 20.56
CA ASP A 80 30.50 -9.63 21.00
C ASP A 80 29.67 -10.56 20.10
N ASP A 81 30.26 -11.69 19.68
CA ASP A 81 29.66 -12.62 18.74
C ASP A 81 28.48 -13.40 19.33
N SER A 82 28.31 -13.41 20.66
CA SER A 82 27.14 -14.01 21.31
C SER A 82 25.80 -13.35 20.94
N ILE A 83 25.83 -12.18 20.27
CA ILE A 83 24.63 -11.55 19.73
C ILE A 83 24.01 -12.36 18.59
N VAL A 84 24.79 -13.14 17.84
CA VAL A 84 24.35 -13.85 16.63
C VAL A 84 23.17 -14.78 16.92
N ASP A 85 23.17 -15.44 18.08
CA ASP A 85 22.10 -16.35 18.50
C ASP A 85 20.85 -15.65 19.05
N LYS A 86 20.86 -14.32 19.17
CA LYS A 86 19.77 -13.52 19.77
C LYS A 86 18.88 -12.83 18.74
N TYR A 87 19.01 -13.15 17.44
CA TYR A 87 18.19 -12.58 16.39
C TYR A 87 16.69 -12.76 16.68
N LYS A 88 15.87 -11.77 16.34
CA LYS A 88 14.41 -11.79 16.58
C LYS A 88 13.63 -12.23 15.36
N VAL A 89 14.13 -11.89 14.18
CA VAL A 89 13.46 -12.17 12.91
C VAL A 89 14.47 -12.69 11.91
N LYS A 90 14.04 -13.68 11.16
CA LYS A 90 14.77 -14.26 10.05
C LYS A 90 14.00 -13.97 8.77
N ALA A 91 14.62 -13.21 7.86
CA ALA A 91 14.00 -12.80 6.60
C ALA A 91 14.71 -13.46 5.42
N VAL A 92 13.97 -13.74 4.34
CA VAL A 92 14.57 -14.21 3.08
C VAL A 92 15.19 -13.01 2.37
N ASN A 93 16.46 -13.09 2.00
CA ASN A 93 17.15 -12.05 1.24
C ASN A 93 16.87 -12.21 -0.26
N ARG A 94 16.25 -11.19 -0.87
CA ARG A 94 16.09 -11.05 -2.33
C ARG A 94 16.60 -9.70 -2.82
N SER A 95 17.33 -8.97 -1.97
CA SER A 95 18.07 -7.76 -2.34
C SER A 95 19.37 -8.15 -3.03
N ALA A 96 19.85 -7.33 -3.97
CA ALA A 96 21.11 -7.60 -4.67
C ALA A 96 22.32 -7.26 -3.80
N ASP A 97 22.20 -6.23 -2.96
CA ASP A 97 23.24 -5.76 -2.06
C ASP A 97 22.57 -5.08 -0.85
N LEU A 98 22.98 -5.46 0.36
CA LEU A 98 22.50 -4.90 1.62
C LEU A 98 23.61 -4.22 2.41
N ASN A 99 24.79 -4.03 1.84
CA ASN A 99 25.90 -3.39 2.54
C ASN A 99 25.60 -1.90 2.77
N GLY A 100 25.54 -1.50 4.04
CA GLY A 100 25.28 -0.13 4.47
C GLY A 100 23.90 0.40 4.08
N LYS A 101 22.94 -0.46 3.78
CA LYS A 101 21.59 -0.04 3.38
C LYS A 101 20.64 0.04 4.56
N GLN A 102 19.69 0.95 4.47
CA GLN A 102 18.54 0.99 5.35
C GLN A 102 17.44 0.09 4.79
N ILE A 103 16.77 -0.66 5.67
CA ILE A 103 15.64 -1.52 5.29
C ILE A 103 14.36 -0.93 5.88
N TYR A 104 13.48 -0.44 5.01
CA TYR A 104 12.20 0.15 5.42
C TYR A 104 11.23 -0.96 5.81
N ARG A 105 10.75 -0.92 7.06
CA ARG A 105 9.96 -2.02 7.63
C ARG A 105 8.51 -1.99 7.17
N THR A 106 7.91 -3.18 7.17
CA THR A 106 6.45 -3.32 7.04
C THR A 106 5.79 -3.29 8.43
N MET A 107 4.48 -3.04 8.47
CA MET A 107 3.68 -3.06 9.70
C MET A 107 3.93 -4.33 10.53
N ARG A 108 4.30 -4.11 11.79
CA ARG A 108 4.60 -5.15 12.78
C ARG A 108 4.10 -4.72 14.15
N ASN A 109 3.67 -5.69 14.95
CA ASN A 109 3.37 -5.55 16.37
C ASN A 109 4.09 -6.68 17.14
N ILE A 110 3.77 -6.83 18.43
CA ILE A 110 4.39 -7.86 19.29
C ILE A 110 4.12 -9.30 18.79
N GLN A 111 3.00 -9.53 18.08
CA GLN A 111 2.62 -10.83 17.54
C GLN A 111 3.25 -11.14 16.16
N GLY A 112 3.87 -10.14 15.52
CA GLY A 112 4.49 -10.27 14.21
C GLY A 112 3.95 -9.26 13.20
N THR A 113 3.99 -9.61 11.91
CA THR A 113 3.51 -8.73 10.85
C THR A 113 1.99 -8.73 10.82
N TYR A 114 1.40 -7.59 10.46
CA TYR A 114 -0.05 -7.47 10.40
C TYR A 114 -0.48 -6.52 9.28
N ILE A 115 -1.74 -6.65 8.87
CA ILE A 115 -2.38 -5.71 7.94
C ILE A 115 -3.29 -4.80 8.79
N PRO A 116 -3.06 -3.47 8.79
CA PRO A 116 -3.95 -2.56 9.50
C PRO A 116 -5.37 -2.59 8.93
N GLY A 117 -6.37 -2.57 9.80
CA GLY A 117 -7.78 -2.50 9.43
C GLY A 117 -8.11 -1.24 8.64
N SER A 118 -7.37 -0.15 8.89
CA SER A 118 -7.43 1.08 8.09
C SER A 118 -7.01 0.87 6.63
N SER A 119 -6.05 -0.02 6.36
CA SER A 119 -5.61 -0.36 5.00
C SER A 119 -6.67 -1.18 4.24
N ILE A 120 -7.34 -2.11 4.93
CA ILE A 120 -8.45 -2.91 4.37
C ILE A 120 -9.66 -2.00 4.14
N LYS A 121 -10.05 -1.24 5.16
CA LYS A 121 -11.17 -0.29 5.09
C LYS A 121 -10.96 0.78 4.02
N GLY A 122 -9.72 1.23 3.82
CA GLY A 122 -9.35 2.16 2.76
C GLY A 122 -9.68 1.62 1.36
N VAL A 123 -9.36 0.35 1.07
CA VAL A 123 -9.69 -0.24 -0.23
C VAL A 123 -11.19 -0.43 -0.42
N ILE A 124 -11.90 -0.88 0.62
CA ILE A 124 -13.36 -0.98 0.60
C ILE A 124 -13.99 0.38 0.31
N ARG A 125 -13.51 1.44 0.98
CA ARG A 125 -13.95 2.81 0.75
C ARG A 125 -13.75 3.25 -0.69
N THR A 126 -12.54 3.08 -1.23
CA THR A 126 -12.26 3.45 -2.63
C THR A 126 -13.10 2.64 -3.61
N ALA A 127 -13.29 1.34 -3.39
CA ALA A 127 -14.11 0.49 -4.25
C ALA A 127 -15.60 0.91 -4.25
N ILE A 128 -16.15 1.27 -3.09
CA ILE A 128 -17.52 1.80 -2.97
C ILE A 128 -17.65 3.14 -3.71
N LEU A 129 -16.72 4.07 -3.48
CA LEU A 129 -16.76 5.38 -4.15
C LEU A 129 -16.57 5.25 -5.67
N TYR A 130 -15.72 4.31 -6.10
CA TYR A 130 -15.51 3.97 -7.50
C TYR A 130 -16.81 3.51 -8.17
N ASP A 131 -17.46 2.49 -7.60
CA ASP A 131 -18.74 1.98 -8.13
C ASP A 131 -19.84 3.05 -8.08
N TYR A 132 -19.89 3.85 -7.01
CA TYR A 132 -20.83 4.95 -6.88
C TYR A 132 -20.69 5.96 -8.02
N VAL A 133 -19.46 6.37 -8.34
CA VAL A 133 -19.17 7.30 -9.45
C VAL A 133 -19.50 6.68 -10.79
N LEU A 134 -19.21 5.40 -11.02
CA LEU A 134 -19.55 4.73 -12.29
C LEU A 134 -21.06 4.63 -12.54
N LYS A 135 -21.89 4.63 -11.50
CA LYS A 135 -23.35 4.70 -11.61
C LYS A 135 -23.87 6.11 -11.86
N LYS A 136 -22.99 7.11 -11.83
CA LYS A 136 -23.24 8.49 -12.25
C LYS A 136 -22.57 8.71 -13.61
N ASP A 137 -22.80 9.87 -14.21
CA ASP A 137 -22.12 10.29 -15.42
C ASP A 137 -20.87 11.12 -15.11
N ILE A 138 -20.16 11.51 -16.18
CA ILE A 138 -19.01 12.40 -16.07
C ILE A 138 -19.39 13.81 -15.59
N ASP A 139 -20.64 14.25 -15.78
CA ASP A 139 -21.07 15.59 -15.41
C ASP A 139 -21.15 15.73 -13.89
N TYR A 140 -21.55 14.68 -13.17
CA TYR A 140 -21.43 14.63 -11.70
C TYR A 140 -19.99 14.86 -11.21
N ILE A 141 -18.99 14.34 -11.92
CA ILE A 141 -17.57 14.58 -11.59
C ILE A 141 -17.15 16.00 -11.92
N LYS A 142 -17.60 16.55 -13.05
CA LYS A 142 -17.33 17.96 -13.40
C LYS A 142 -17.91 18.90 -12.34
N GLU A 143 -19.14 18.66 -11.89
CA GLU A 143 -19.75 19.40 -10.79
C GLU A 143 -18.93 19.32 -9.50
N ALA A 144 -18.41 18.13 -9.16
CA ALA A 144 -17.53 17.94 -8.02
C ALA A 144 -16.24 18.76 -8.14
N VAL A 145 -15.61 18.75 -9.33
CA VAL A 145 -14.40 19.54 -9.62
C VAL A 145 -14.71 21.04 -9.51
N ASP A 146 -15.78 21.52 -10.14
CA ASP A 146 -16.21 22.92 -10.07
C ASP A 146 -16.53 23.37 -8.64
N PHE A 147 -17.12 22.49 -7.82
CA PHE A 147 -17.33 22.75 -6.40
C PHE A 147 -16.01 22.92 -5.65
N ILE A 148 -15.03 22.05 -5.90
CA ILE A 148 -13.71 22.10 -5.25
C ILE A 148 -12.95 23.36 -5.68
N GLU A 149 -13.01 23.74 -6.96
CA GLU A 149 -12.36 24.95 -7.46
C GLU A 149 -12.95 26.22 -6.84
N ARG A 150 -14.28 26.32 -6.77
CA ARG A 150 -14.98 27.40 -6.06
C ARG A 150 -14.60 27.46 -4.57
N ASN A 151 -14.31 26.31 -3.96
CA ASN A 151 -13.94 26.19 -2.55
C ASN A 151 -12.44 25.91 -2.32
N ARG A 152 -11.55 26.38 -3.21
CA ARG A 152 -10.11 26.04 -3.19
C ARG A 152 -9.38 26.32 -1.86
N ARG A 153 -9.87 27.27 -1.04
CA ARG A 153 -9.31 27.59 0.28
C ARG A 153 -9.49 26.46 1.28
N SER A 154 -10.55 25.66 1.13
CA SER A 154 -10.91 24.57 2.05
C SER A 154 -10.20 23.26 1.75
N ARG A 155 -9.47 23.16 0.62
CA ARG A 155 -8.70 21.97 0.20
C ARG A 155 -9.51 20.67 0.18
N PHE A 156 -10.78 20.75 -0.24
CA PHE A 156 -11.63 19.56 -0.42
C PHE A 156 -11.12 18.65 -1.54
N SER A 157 -11.35 17.35 -1.37
CA SER A 157 -11.15 16.31 -2.37
C SER A 157 -12.47 15.90 -3.03
N ILE A 158 -12.40 15.14 -4.14
CA ILE A 158 -13.59 14.56 -4.78
C ILE A 158 -14.30 13.60 -3.82
N ASP A 159 -13.56 12.83 -3.02
CA ASP A 159 -14.10 11.98 -1.97
C ASP A 159 -14.91 12.79 -0.95
N ASP A 160 -14.43 13.98 -0.56
CA ASP A 160 -15.17 14.86 0.35
C ASP A 160 -16.48 15.35 -0.28
N TYR A 161 -16.46 15.69 -1.58
CA TYR A 161 -17.67 16.03 -2.32
C TYR A 161 -18.71 14.90 -2.25
N ILE A 162 -18.28 13.68 -2.60
CA ILE A 162 -19.17 12.52 -2.63
C ILE A 162 -19.72 12.19 -1.23
N ILE A 163 -18.91 12.33 -0.19
CA ILE A 163 -19.28 11.87 1.14
C ILE A 163 -20.13 12.90 1.88
N TYR A 164 -19.80 14.18 1.76
CA TYR A 164 -20.39 15.22 2.61
C TYR A 164 -21.28 16.20 1.85
N PHE A 165 -21.12 16.35 0.53
CA PHE A 165 -21.74 17.46 -0.22
C PHE A 165 -22.76 17.02 -1.28
N THR A 166 -22.81 15.74 -1.66
CA THR A 166 -23.82 15.24 -2.63
C THR A 166 -25.26 15.53 -2.22
N ASN A 167 -25.58 15.42 -0.94
CA ASN A 167 -26.94 15.57 -0.42
C ASN A 167 -27.15 16.86 0.40
N THR A 168 -26.10 17.67 0.60
CA THR A 168 -26.14 18.82 1.52
C THR A 168 -26.05 20.12 0.72
N LYS A 169 -27.10 20.94 0.78
CA LYS A 169 -27.20 22.21 0.03
C LYS A 169 -26.91 23.45 0.89
N LYS A 170 -26.71 23.29 2.21
CA LYS A 170 -26.83 24.39 3.16
C LYS A 170 -25.51 24.94 3.72
N ASP A 171 -24.46 24.13 3.84
CA ASP A 171 -23.18 24.58 4.39
C ASP A 171 -21.99 23.95 3.67
N ASN A 172 -21.05 24.78 3.20
CA ASN A 172 -19.77 24.34 2.61
C ASN A 172 -18.78 23.86 3.70
N LYS A 173 -19.28 23.21 4.76
CA LYS A 173 -18.48 22.70 5.88
C LYS A 173 -18.59 21.18 5.94
N LYS A 174 -17.42 20.53 5.93
CA LYS A 174 -17.32 19.08 6.08
C LYS A 174 -17.86 18.65 7.45
N ASN A 175 -18.96 17.89 7.44
CA ASN A 175 -19.52 17.28 8.64
C ASN A 175 -18.94 15.88 8.86
N ILE A 176 -17.84 15.78 9.63
CA ILE A 176 -17.15 14.51 9.89
C ILE A 176 -18.08 13.47 10.53
N GLN A 177 -19.04 13.91 11.36
CA GLN A 177 -20.01 12.99 11.98
C GLN A 177 -20.92 12.32 10.95
N GLY A 178 -21.09 12.94 9.78
CA GLY A 178 -21.87 12.47 8.64
C GLY A 178 -21.12 11.51 7.70
N ASP A 179 -19.92 11.04 8.04
CA ASP A 179 -19.22 10.04 7.22
C ASP A 179 -19.90 8.66 7.33
N PRO A 180 -20.46 8.09 6.23
CA PRO A 180 -21.12 6.79 6.25
C PRO A 180 -20.18 5.63 6.59
N PHE A 181 -18.89 5.73 6.26
CA PHE A 181 -17.92 4.66 6.50
C PHE A 181 -17.61 4.45 7.98
N LYS A 182 -18.09 5.30 8.89
CA LYS A 182 -18.02 5.03 10.34
C LYS A 182 -18.81 3.78 10.74
N PHE A 183 -19.82 3.40 9.95
CA PHE A 183 -20.63 2.20 10.20
C PHE A 183 -19.96 0.90 9.76
N LEU A 184 -18.79 0.97 9.09
CA LEU A 184 -17.96 -0.18 8.76
C LEU A 184 -16.74 -0.21 9.69
N ILE A 185 -16.64 -1.22 10.54
CA ILE A 185 -15.51 -1.45 11.43
C ILE A 185 -14.72 -2.64 10.88
N VAL A 186 -13.41 -2.42 10.73
CA VAL A 186 -12.44 -3.42 10.32
C VAL A 186 -11.28 -3.34 11.28
N ARG A 187 -11.01 -4.44 11.98
CA ARG A 187 -9.88 -4.54 12.91
C ARG A 187 -8.56 -4.75 12.18
N ASP A 188 -7.46 -4.47 12.86
CA ASP A 188 -6.14 -4.94 12.45
C ASP A 188 -6.11 -6.47 12.48
N VAL A 189 -5.38 -7.08 11.54
CA VAL A 189 -5.34 -8.54 11.37
C VAL A 189 -3.91 -9.05 11.24
N ASN A 190 -3.52 -9.97 12.10
CA ASN A 190 -2.17 -10.52 12.11
C ASN A 190 -1.95 -11.54 10.99
N MET A 191 -0.72 -11.61 10.49
CA MET A 191 -0.28 -12.68 9.58
C MET A 191 -0.05 -13.96 10.37
N ALA A 192 -0.40 -15.10 9.79
CA ALA A 192 -0.31 -16.40 10.45
C ALA A 192 1.12 -16.92 10.48
N LYS A 193 1.88 -16.79 9.37
CA LYS A 193 3.27 -17.30 9.30
C LYS A 193 4.30 -16.28 9.73
N ASN A 194 4.01 -14.98 9.58
CA ASN A 194 4.93 -13.89 9.88
C ASN A 194 6.24 -13.95 9.06
N GLU A 195 6.20 -14.60 7.89
CA GLU A 195 7.36 -14.72 7.01
C GLU A 195 7.58 -13.41 6.23
N VAL A 196 8.80 -12.89 6.31
CA VAL A 196 9.19 -11.65 5.64
C VAL A 196 10.32 -11.86 4.64
N VAL A 197 10.34 -11.02 3.63
CA VAL A 197 11.32 -11.01 2.55
C VAL A 197 11.86 -9.61 2.36
N ILE A 198 13.17 -9.48 2.17
CA ILE A 198 13.82 -8.20 1.88
C ILE A 198 13.98 -8.05 0.37
N TYR A 199 13.51 -6.94 -0.18
CA TYR A 199 13.58 -6.62 -1.60
C TYR A 199 14.19 -5.25 -1.85
N ASP A 200 14.91 -5.10 -2.95
CA ASP A 200 15.15 -3.78 -3.56
C ASP A 200 13.93 -3.36 -4.39
N GLU A 201 13.46 -2.14 -4.18
CA GLU A 201 12.42 -1.55 -5.01
C GLU A 201 12.97 -1.04 -6.34
N THR A 202 12.18 -1.24 -7.38
CA THR A 202 12.44 -0.71 -8.70
C THR A 202 11.25 0.14 -9.14
N ILE A 203 11.48 1.43 -9.39
CA ILE A 203 10.47 2.35 -9.89
C ILE A 203 10.63 2.47 -11.41
N TYR A 204 9.63 1.97 -12.13
CA TYR A 204 9.55 2.12 -13.57
C TYR A 204 8.88 3.45 -13.92
N ASN A 205 9.58 4.32 -14.64
CA ASN A 205 9.08 5.61 -15.11
C ASN A 205 9.19 5.70 -16.64
N ILE A 206 8.15 5.22 -17.32
CA ILE A 206 7.98 5.15 -18.79
C ILE A 206 9.13 4.42 -19.50
N ASN A 207 10.31 5.03 -19.57
CA ASN A 207 11.49 4.50 -20.26
C ASN A 207 12.73 4.41 -19.37
N ARG A 208 12.62 4.74 -18.08
CA ARG A 208 13.74 4.73 -17.14
C ARG A 208 13.40 3.93 -15.90
N PHE A 209 14.43 3.32 -15.32
CA PHE A 209 14.36 2.71 -14.00
C PHE A 209 15.03 3.62 -12.99
N ILE A 210 14.40 3.75 -11.84
CA ILE A 210 14.95 4.46 -10.70
C ILE A 210 15.00 3.43 -9.57
N THR A 211 16.19 3.24 -8.99
CA THR A 211 16.35 2.43 -7.79
C THR A 211 15.56 3.07 -6.67
N GLY A 212 14.64 2.31 -6.07
CA GLY A 212 13.88 2.71 -4.91
C GLY A 212 14.61 2.37 -3.62
N ASN A 213 13.85 2.24 -2.54
CA ASN A 213 14.41 1.84 -1.24
C ASN A 213 14.52 0.31 -1.16
N THR A 214 15.30 -0.18 -0.19
CA THR A 214 15.22 -1.56 0.24
C THR A 214 14.08 -1.70 1.26
N ILE A 215 13.18 -2.66 1.07
CA ILE A 215 11.97 -2.82 1.88
C ILE A 215 11.85 -4.24 2.44
N GLU A 216 11.31 -4.35 3.65
CA GLU A 216 10.77 -5.59 4.21
C GLU A 216 9.33 -5.78 3.71
N ALA A 217 8.98 -6.95 3.19
CA ALA A 217 7.62 -7.26 2.76
C ALA A 217 7.15 -8.59 3.33
N ILE A 218 5.85 -8.68 3.64
CA ILE A 218 5.16 -9.94 3.93
C ILE A 218 5.27 -10.83 2.69
N LYS A 219 5.65 -12.09 2.90
CA LYS A 219 5.91 -13.05 1.83
C LYS A 219 4.64 -13.45 1.09
N GLU A 220 4.77 -13.67 -0.21
CA GLU A 220 3.72 -14.27 -1.04
C GLU A 220 3.33 -15.65 -0.48
N GLY A 221 2.02 -15.93 -0.41
CA GLY A 221 1.47 -17.17 0.12
C GLY A 221 1.21 -17.19 1.62
N ASP A 222 1.65 -16.19 2.38
CA ASP A 222 1.20 -15.99 3.77
C ASP A 222 -0.28 -15.57 3.80
N TYR A 223 -0.95 -15.80 4.93
CA TYR A 223 -2.37 -15.50 5.12
C TYR A 223 -2.65 -14.94 6.51
N THR A 224 -3.70 -14.14 6.63
CA THR A 224 -4.09 -13.56 7.92
C THR A 224 -4.84 -14.56 8.79
N GLU A 225 -4.89 -14.29 10.09
CA GLU A 225 -5.96 -14.82 10.93
C GLU A 225 -7.35 -14.46 10.37
N SER A 226 -8.38 -15.17 10.83
CA SER A 226 -9.74 -14.88 10.41
C SER A 226 -10.25 -13.59 11.03
N PHE A 227 -11.07 -12.83 10.30
CA PHE A 227 -11.67 -11.59 10.76
C PHE A 227 -13.07 -11.40 10.17
N LYS A 228 -13.83 -10.46 10.73
CA LYS A 228 -15.19 -10.13 10.29
C LYS A 228 -15.28 -8.65 9.97
N PHE A 229 -16.07 -8.31 8.96
CA PHE A 229 -16.54 -6.94 8.79
C PHE A 229 -17.68 -6.71 9.78
N GLU A 230 -17.48 -5.77 10.71
CA GLU A 230 -18.55 -5.35 11.60
C GLU A 230 -19.27 -4.16 10.96
N ILE A 231 -20.57 -4.36 10.68
CA ILE A 231 -21.40 -3.39 9.98
C ILE A 231 -22.53 -2.98 10.92
N ILE A 232 -22.48 -1.74 11.38
CA ILE A 232 -23.45 -1.16 12.33
C ILE A 232 -24.60 -0.45 11.58
N ALA A 233 -24.48 -0.29 10.26
CA ALA A 233 -25.51 0.31 9.44
C ALA A 233 -26.78 -0.55 9.39
N ASN A 234 -27.92 0.03 9.75
CA ASN A 234 -29.24 -0.52 9.49
C ASN A 234 -30.11 0.58 8.85
N GLU A 235 -30.89 0.25 7.83
CA GLU A 235 -31.78 1.18 7.12
C GLU A 235 -32.70 1.96 8.06
N LYS A 236 -33.23 1.30 9.11
CA LYS A 236 -34.09 1.96 10.11
C LYS A 236 -33.32 2.94 11.00
N ASN A 237 -32.09 2.62 11.37
CA ASN A 237 -31.23 3.49 12.19
C ASN A 237 -30.68 4.66 11.38
N SER A 238 -30.31 4.43 10.12
CA SER A 238 -29.72 5.45 9.25
C SER A 238 -30.68 6.57 8.90
N GLN A 239 -31.97 6.30 8.65
CA GLN A 239 -32.97 7.35 8.40
C GLN A 239 -33.25 8.22 9.63
N SER A 240 -33.35 7.61 10.82
CA SER A 240 -33.52 8.34 12.08
C SER A 240 -32.30 9.19 12.43
N LEU A 241 -31.09 8.64 12.21
CA LEU A 241 -29.83 9.36 12.37
C LEU A 241 -29.66 10.47 11.33
N ASN A 242 -30.19 10.30 10.10
CA ASN A 242 -30.11 11.31 9.05
C ASN A 242 -30.90 12.58 9.36
N LYS A 243 -31.93 12.47 10.22
CA LYS A 243 -32.65 13.63 10.75
C LYS A 243 -31.80 14.50 11.69
N LYS A 244 -30.70 13.97 12.22
CA LYS A 244 -29.80 14.64 13.17
C LYS A 244 -28.42 14.95 12.57
N VAL A 245 -27.97 14.14 11.63
CA VAL A 245 -26.65 14.23 10.99
C VAL A 245 -26.82 13.88 9.52
N GLU A 246 -26.54 14.81 8.61
CA GLU A 246 -26.70 14.58 7.18
C GLU A 246 -25.65 13.57 6.64
N TYR A 247 -26.08 12.37 6.28
CA TYR A 247 -25.26 11.32 5.64
C TYR A 247 -25.56 11.23 4.14
N ASN A 248 -24.57 10.78 3.36
CA ASN A 248 -24.85 10.22 2.05
C ASN A 248 -25.52 8.84 2.18
N LEU A 249 -26.85 8.81 2.17
CA LEU A 249 -27.65 7.57 2.28
C LEU A 249 -27.38 6.57 1.16
N ASP A 250 -26.96 7.01 -0.02
CA ASP A 250 -26.66 6.08 -1.11
C ASP A 250 -25.41 5.26 -0.80
N LEU A 251 -24.41 5.85 -0.14
CA LEU A 251 -23.22 5.11 0.30
C LEU A 251 -23.55 4.11 1.41
N ILE A 252 -24.55 4.37 2.25
CA ILE A 252 -24.99 3.44 3.30
C ILE A 252 -25.53 2.14 2.69
N LYS A 253 -26.18 2.19 1.51
CA LYS A 253 -26.72 0.99 0.82
C LYS A 253 -25.62 -0.02 0.46
N TYR A 254 -24.38 0.43 0.31
CA TYR A 254 -23.23 -0.43 0.05
C TYR A 254 -22.70 -1.14 1.30
N LEU A 255 -23.06 -0.68 2.49
CA LEU A 255 -22.56 -1.22 3.75
C LEU A 255 -23.32 -2.47 4.14
N ASN A 256 -23.14 -3.51 3.33
CA ASN A 256 -23.50 -4.88 3.61
C ASN A 256 -22.49 -5.79 2.92
N THR A 257 -22.33 -7.00 3.44
CA THR A 257 -21.31 -7.94 2.96
C THR A 257 -21.44 -8.25 1.47
N LYS A 258 -22.66 -8.40 0.94
CA LYS A 258 -22.88 -8.75 -0.48
C LYS A 258 -22.38 -7.62 -1.39
N GLU A 259 -22.76 -6.38 -1.11
CA GLU A 259 -22.32 -5.23 -1.90
C GLU A 259 -20.82 -4.97 -1.76
N ILE A 260 -20.24 -5.10 -0.56
CA ILE A 260 -18.79 -4.97 -0.35
C ILE A 260 -18.02 -5.96 -1.24
N MET A 261 -18.42 -7.23 -1.25
CA MET A 261 -17.76 -8.25 -2.07
C MET A 261 -17.90 -7.96 -3.57
N ARG A 262 -19.10 -7.54 -4.01
CA ARG A 262 -19.35 -7.15 -5.41
C ARG A 262 -18.47 -5.99 -5.87
N VAL A 263 -18.40 -4.90 -5.09
CA VAL A 263 -17.61 -3.72 -5.49
C VAL A 263 -16.11 -3.98 -5.43
N LEU A 264 -15.63 -4.80 -4.48
CA LEU A 264 -14.22 -5.20 -4.44
C LEU A 264 -13.85 -6.02 -5.67
N TYR A 265 -14.68 -7.00 -6.05
CA TYR A 265 -14.50 -7.81 -7.25
C TYR A 265 -14.42 -6.92 -8.51
N GLN A 266 -15.41 -6.04 -8.70
CA GLN A 266 -15.48 -5.17 -9.87
C GLN A 266 -14.31 -4.19 -9.93
N PHE A 267 -14.00 -3.52 -8.80
CA PHE A 267 -12.91 -2.57 -8.74
C PHE A 267 -11.55 -3.25 -9.02
N SER A 268 -11.32 -4.43 -8.46
CA SER A 268 -10.08 -5.17 -8.73
C SER A 268 -10.00 -5.65 -10.17
N ASN A 269 -11.11 -6.13 -10.76
CA ASN A 269 -11.13 -6.55 -12.16
C ASN A 269 -10.74 -5.38 -13.09
N ASP A 270 -11.35 -4.23 -12.88
CA ASP A 270 -11.12 -3.04 -13.71
C ASP A 270 -9.69 -2.50 -13.56
N ILE A 271 -9.12 -2.56 -12.35
CA ILE A 271 -7.71 -2.19 -12.11
C ILE A 271 -6.76 -3.14 -12.83
N ILE A 272 -6.99 -4.45 -12.73
CA ILE A 272 -6.15 -5.47 -13.35
C ILE A 272 -6.22 -5.34 -14.88
N GLU A 273 -7.41 -5.11 -15.45
CA GLU A 273 -7.59 -4.90 -16.88
C GLU A 273 -6.87 -3.65 -17.39
N ASP A 274 -7.00 -2.51 -16.69
CA ASP A 274 -6.28 -1.27 -17.04
C ASP A 274 -4.75 -1.46 -16.97
N GLU A 275 -4.23 -2.22 -15.99
CA GLU A 275 -2.80 -2.52 -15.91
C GLU A 275 -2.35 -3.48 -17.02
N ILE A 276 -3.13 -4.52 -17.34
CA ILE A 276 -2.84 -5.43 -18.45
C ILE A 276 -2.80 -4.66 -19.78
N GLU A 277 -3.79 -3.79 -20.04
CA GLU A 277 -3.83 -2.96 -21.25
C GLU A 277 -2.56 -2.10 -21.36
N TYR A 278 -2.19 -1.43 -20.26
CA TYR A 278 -0.99 -0.60 -20.20
C TYR A 278 0.29 -1.39 -20.49
N PHE A 279 0.49 -2.54 -19.84
CA PHE A 279 1.74 -3.31 -20.00
C PHE A 279 1.82 -4.06 -21.34
N LYS A 280 0.68 -4.42 -21.96
CA LYS A 280 0.66 -4.99 -23.31
C LYS A 280 1.10 -3.99 -24.38
N GLN A 281 0.86 -2.71 -24.17
CA GLN A 281 1.29 -1.64 -25.07
C GLN A 281 2.76 -1.23 -24.88
N GLN A 282 3.42 -1.70 -23.82
CA GLN A 282 4.79 -1.31 -23.50
C GLN A 282 5.82 -2.16 -24.25
N ASN A 283 6.71 -1.49 -24.99
CA ASN A 283 7.73 -2.09 -25.86
C ASN A 283 9.17 -1.90 -25.35
N ASN A 284 9.34 -1.62 -24.06
CA ASN A 284 10.67 -1.40 -23.47
C ASN A 284 11.45 -2.73 -23.34
N LYS A 285 12.50 -2.92 -24.15
CA LYS A 285 13.33 -4.14 -24.15
C LYS A 285 14.04 -4.45 -22.83
N LEU A 286 14.23 -3.45 -21.97
CA LEU A 286 14.89 -3.60 -20.66
C LEU A 286 13.90 -3.93 -19.54
N PHE A 287 12.61 -4.00 -19.84
CA PHE A 287 11.54 -4.30 -18.90
C PHE A 287 10.80 -5.56 -19.33
N ASN A 288 10.74 -6.58 -18.48
CA ASN A 288 9.97 -7.77 -18.76
C ASN A 288 8.46 -7.55 -18.50
N SER A 289 7.82 -6.73 -19.34
CA SER A 289 6.38 -6.46 -19.24
C SER A 289 5.52 -7.72 -19.42
N LYS A 290 6.02 -8.73 -20.16
CA LYS A 290 5.32 -10.00 -20.37
C LYS A 290 5.15 -10.79 -19.08
N GLU A 291 6.15 -10.80 -18.21
CA GLU A 291 6.07 -11.44 -16.89
C GLU A 291 5.04 -10.75 -15.99
N VAL A 292 4.98 -9.41 -16.03
CA VAL A 292 3.97 -8.63 -15.31
C VAL A 292 2.56 -8.95 -15.82
N VAL A 293 2.37 -8.95 -17.15
CA VAL A 293 1.07 -9.28 -17.78
C VAL A 293 0.65 -10.69 -17.39
N LYS A 294 1.54 -11.68 -17.48
CA LYS A 294 1.25 -13.06 -17.08
C LYS A 294 0.81 -13.13 -15.62
N LYS A 295 1.53 -12.48 -14.70
CA LYS A 295 1.17 -12.47 -13.28
C LYS A 295 -0.17 -11.78 -13.03
N LEU A 296 -0.47 -10.70 -13.75
CA LEU A 296 -1.79 -10.02 -13.67
C LEU A 296 -2.92 -10.93 -14.18
N GLU A 297 -2.71 -11.66 -15.28
CA GLU A 297 -3.67 -12.63 -15.80
C GLU A 297 -3.91 -13.76 -14.78
N GLU A 298 -2.85 -14.33 -14.17
CA GLU A 298 -2.97 -15.33 -13.09
C GLU A 298 -3.74 -14.80 -11.86
N ILE A 299 -3.61 -13.52 -11.53
CA ILE A 299 -4.36 -12.88 -10.44
C ILE A 299 -5.81 -12.64 -10.87
N LYS A 300 -6.03 -12.23 -12.12
CA LYS A 300 -7.37 -12.01 -12.68
C LYS A 300 -8.21 -13.28 -12.62
N ASP A 301 -7.62 -14.43 -12.98
CA ASP A 301 -8.29 -15.73 -12.98
C ASP A 301 -8.76 -16.16 -11.58
N LYS A 302 -8.13 -15.65 -10.52
CA LYS A 302 -8.52 -15.92 -9.14
C LYS A 302 -9.59 -14.96 -8.61
N ASN A 303 -9.80 -13.82 -9.27
CA ASN A 303 -10.74 -12.81 -8.83
C ASN A 303 -12.18 -13.26 -9.10
N SER A 304 -12.96 -13.45 -8.05
CA SER A 304 -14.37 -13.81 -8.15
C SER A 304 -15.22 -13.01 -7.16
N ILE A 305 -16.54 -12.98 -7.35
CA ILE A 305 -17.46 -12.30 -6.42
C ILE A 305 -17.38 -12.91 -5.01
N ASP A 306 -17.17 -14.23 -4.91
CA ASP A 306 -17.07 -14.92 -3.63
C ASP A 306 -15.70 -14.79 -2.96
N SER A 307 -14.66 -14.54 -3.76
CA SER A 307 -13.27 -14.40 -3.32
C SER A 307 -12.56 -13.28 -4.10
N PRO A 308 -12.89 -12.00 -3.82
CA PRO A 308 -12.38 -10.89 -4.58
C PRO A 308 -10.90 -10.67 -4.28
N VAL A 309 -10.16 -10.28 -5.31
CA VAL A 309 -8.80 -9.79 -5.17
C VAL A 309 -8.84 -8.36 -4.63
N ILE A 310 -7.87 -8.02 -3.77
CA ILE A 310 -7.72 -6.71 -3.15
C ILE A 310 -6.25 -6.32 -3.22
N ARG A 311 -5.97 -5.08 -3.65
CA ARG A 311 -4.61 -4.53 -3.64
C ARG A 311 -4.40 -3.68 -2.39
N ILE A 312 -3.50 -4.08 -1.50
CA ILE A 312 -3.13 -3.45 -0.21
C ILE A 312 -1.66 -2.97 -0.16
N GLY A 313 -1.36 -1.98 0.68
CA GLY A 313 0.00 -1.43 0.84
C GLY A 313 0.58 -0.66 -0.34
N LYS A 314 1.92 -0.64 -0.39
CA LYS A 314 2.74 0.02 -1.41
C LYS A 314 2.61 -0.72 -2.75
N GLY A 315 2.79 0.01 -3.85
CA GLY A 315 2.68 -0.54 -5.21
C GLY A 315 1.33 -0.36 -5.89
N LYS A 316 0.26 -0.04 -5.13
CA LYS A 316 -1.10 0.26 -5.65
C LYS A 316 -1.20 1.33 -6.74
N GLY A 317 -0.22 2.23 -6.86
CA GLY A 317 -0.27 3.34 -7.81
C GLY A 317 -1.44 4.30 -7.55
N TYR A 318 -1.58 5.31 -8.41
CA TYR A 318 -2.62 6.34 -8.24
C TYR A 318 -4.04 5.80 -8.51
N LYS A 319 -4.21 4.99 -9.55
CA LYS A 319 -5.54 4.49 -9.97
C LYS A 319 -6.19 3.55 -8.95
N SER A 320 -5.41 2.75 -8.21
CA SER A 320 -5.99 1.90 -7.14
C SER A 320 -6.24 2.63 -5.82
N ASN A 321 -5.75 3.87 -5.67
CA ASN A 321 -5.90 4.68 -4.44
C ASN A 321 -6.90 5.84 -4.61
N THR A 322 -7.36 6.12 -5.83
CA THR A 322 -8.17 7.30 -6.14
C THR A 322 -9.27 6.96 -7.14
N LEU A 323 -10.15 7.92 -7.38
CA LEU A 323 -11.21 7.81 -8.40
C LEU A 323 -10.71 8.03 -9.83
N GLY A 324 -9.39 8.13 -10.04
CA GLY A 324 -8.82 8.36 -11.37
C GLY A 324 -9.23 7.31 -12.40
N LEU A 325 -9.33 6.02 -12.01
CA LEU A 325 -9.80 4.98 -12.93
C LEU A 325 -11.26 5.20 -13.33
N ALA A 326 -12.14 5.59 -12.39
CA ALA A 326 -13.55 5.84 -12.69
C ALA A 326 -13.68 6.98 -13.71
N ILE A 327 -12.94 8.08 -13.51
CA ILE A 327 -12.91 9.21 -14.44
C ILE A 327 -12.44 8.75 -15.83
N LYS A 328 -11.37 7.94 -15.91
CA LYS A 328 -10.87 7.38 -17.18
C LYS A 328 -11.94 6.53 -17.89
N LYS A 329 -12.68 5.70 -17.15
CA LYS A 329 -13.72 4.83 -17.72
C LYS A 329 -14.95 5.62 -18.19
N LEU A 330 -15.34 6.67 -17.47
CA LEU A 330 -16.45 7.53 -17.85
C LEU A 330 -16.12 8.41 -19.06
N ASP A 331 -14.93 9.01 -19.07
CA ASP A 331 -14.47 9.88 -20.15
C ASP A 331 -12.92 9.91 -20.20
N LYS A 332 -12.35 9.15 -21.14
CA LYS A 332 -10.89 9.04 -21.33
C LYS A 332 -10.26 10.36 -21.77
N ASP A 333 -10.95 11.17 -22.56
CA ASP A 333 -10.42 12.44 -23.05
C ASP A 333 -10.41 13.50 -21.95
N TYR A 334 -11.49 13.58 -21.18
CA TYR A 334 -11.54 14.39 -19.97
C TYR A 334 -10.47 13.98 -18.97
N TYR A 335 -10.30 12.67 -18.72
CA TYR A 335 -9.21 12.17 -17.87
C TYR A 335 -7.84 12.66 -18.36
N ASN A 336 -7.52 12.46 -19.63
CA ASN A 336 -6.21 12.83 -20.18
C ASN A 336 -5.95 14.35 -20.11
N ARG A 337 -7.00 15.17 -20.23
CA ARG A 337 -6.91 16.63 -20.16
C ARG A 337 -6.84 17.15 -18.72
N GLU A 338 -7.73 16.69 -17.84
CA GLU A 338 -7.97 17.30 -16.52
C GLU A 338 -7.31 16.56 -15.36
N ILE A 339 -6.85 15.32 -15.52
CA ILE A 339 -6.30 14.55 -14.38
C ILE A 339 -5.09 15.25 -13.75
N LYS A 340 -4.35 16.07 -14.52
CA LYS A 340 -3.24 16.88 -13.99
C LYS A 340 -3.72 17.99 -13.05
N ASN A 341 -4.90 18.54 -13.29
CA ASN A 341 -5.49 19.57 -12.43
C ASN A 341 -6.06 18.95 -11.14
N ILE A 342 -6.62 17.75 -11.26
CA ILE A 342 -7.19 16.98 -10.14
C ILE A 342 -6.09 16.38 -9.26
N ALA A 343 -5.15 15.64 -9.86
CA ALA A 343 -4.07 14.94 -9.15
C ALA A 343 -2.91 15.86 -8.73
N LYS A 344 -2.85 17.09 -9.26
CA LYS A 344 -1.77 18.07 -9.09
C LYS A 344 -0.36 17.44 -9.14
N PRO A 345 -0.04 16.62 -10.15
CA PRO A 345 1.26 15.99 -10.21
C PRO A 345 2.34 17.05 -10.53
N TYR A 346 3.62 16.71 -10.30
CA TYR A 346 4.74 17.60 -10.65
C TYR A 346 4.63 18.06 -12.12
N LYS A 347 5.07 19.27 -12.46
CA LYS A 347 4.94 19.76 -13.86
C LYS A 347 5.85 18.93 -14.78
N TYR A 348 5.28 18.29 -15.79
CA TYR A 348 6.04 17.52 -16.78
C TYR A 348 5.88 18.11 -18.18
N ARG A 349 6.97 18.09 -18.95
CA ARG A 349 7.06 18.67 -20.30
C ARG A 349 6.35 17.85 -21.39
N GLU A 350 6.26 16.53 -21.23
CA GLU A 350 5.69 15.61 -22.23
C GLU A 350 4.24 15.19 -21.92
N ARG A 351 3.48 14.81 -22.95
CA ARG A 351 2.15 14.20 -22.83
C ARG A 351 2.29 12.68 -22.74
N TYR A 352 1.72 12.09 -21.69
CA TYR A 352 1.65 10.66 -21.43
C TYR A 352 0.41 10.41 -20.57
N GLU A 353 -0.10 9.18 -20.57
CA GLU A 353 -1.21 8.81 -19.69
C GLU A 353 -0.72 8.76 -18.23
N PHE A 354 -1.36 9.52 -17.35
CA PHE A 354 -1.07 9.50 -15.92
C PHE A 354 -1.64 8.24 -15.25
N PRO A 355 -1.01 7.67 -14.20
CA PRO A 355 0.32 7.97 -13.67
C PRO A 355 1.47 7.33 -14.47
N LYS A 356 2.62 8.01 -14.51
CA LYS A 356 3.86 7.55 -15.19
C LYS A 356 4.51 6.35 -14.54
N THR A 357 4.47 6.34 -13.22
CA THR A 357 5.32 5.47 -12.42
C THR A 357 4.59 4.20 -12.04
N ARG A 358 5.32 3.08 -12.04
CA ARG A 358 4.88 1.81 -11.46
C ARG A 358 6.00 1.28 -10.59
N ASN A 359 5.65 0.87 -9.37
CA ASN A 359 6.61 0.36 -8.41
C ASN A 359 6.55 -1.17 -8.44
N PHE A 360 7.73 -1.78 -8.48
CA PHE A 360 7.95 -3.21 -8.44
C PHE A 360 9.01 -3.54 -7.40
N VAL A 361 9.13 -4.81 -7.08
CA VAL A 361 10.31 -5.35 -6.40
C VAL A 361 11.06 -6.32 -7.31
N GLY A 362 12.34 -6.52 -7.03
CA GLY A 362 13.21 -7.33 -7.87
C GLY A 362 13.75 -6.55 -9.08
N SER A 363 14.42 -7.28 -9.96
CA SER A 363 15.11 -6.70 -11.11
C SER A 363 14.14 -6.34 -12.24
N SER A 364 14.56 -5.48 -13.17
CA SER A 364 13.73 -5.12 -14.33
C SER A 364 13.46 -6.30 -15.29
N VAL A 365 14.28 -7.34 -15.22
CA VAL A 365 14.16 -8.57 -16.02
C VAL A 365 13.28 -9.63 -15.36
N SER A 366 13.09 -9.56 -14.03
CA SER A 366 12.09 -10.36 -13.30
C SER A 366 11.34 -9.48 -12.29
N PRO A 367 10.49 -8.55 -12.78
CA PRO A 367 9.77 -7.62 -11.94
C PRO A 367 8.63 -8.31 -11.21
N LYS A 368 8.51 -8.09 -9.91
CA LYS A 368 7.43 -8.59 -9.09
C LYS A 368 6.47 -7.46 -8.70
N LEU A 369 5.19 -7.73 -8.89
CA LEU A 369 4.11 -6.87 -8.41
C LEU A 369 4.05 -6.88 -6.88
N LEU A 370 3.44 -5.85 -6.32
CA LEU A 370 3.22 -5.70 -4.89
C LEU A 370 1.74 -5.54 -4.55
N GLY A 371 1.39 -6.05 -3.38
CA GLY A 371 0.18 -5.70 -2.66
C GLY A 371 -1.08 -6.47 -3.02
N PHE A 372 -1.08 -7.35 -4.02
CA PHE A 372 -2.25 -8.17 -4.33
C PHE A 372 -2.48 -9.24 -3.26
N THR A 373 -3.72 -9.32 -2.81
CA THR A 373 -4.26 -10.30 -1.86
C THR A 373 -5.56 -10.86 -2.40
N ILE A 374 -5.97 -12.03 -1.90
CA ILE A 374 -7.31 -12.58 -2.14
C ILE A 374 -8.06 -12.70 -0.82
N LEU A 375 -9.32 -12.27 -0.80
CA LEU A 375 -10.20 -12.31 0.36
C LEU A 375 -11.04 -13.59 0.33
N GLU A 376 -10.63 -14.59 1.11
CA GLU A 376 -11.28 -15.89 1.16
C GLU A 376 -12.29 -15.94 2.31
N LYS A 377 -13.43 -16.57 2.07
CA LYS A 377 -14.42 -16.89 3.12
C LYS A 377 -13.86 -18.01 4.00
N VAL A 378 -14.08 -17.89 5.30
CA VAL A 378 -13.72 -18.93 6.28
C VAL A 378 -15.02 -19.46 6.86
N ASP A 379 -15.17 -20.79 6.80
CA ASP A 379 -16.31 -21.52 7.37
C ASP A 379 -16.31 -21.46 8.90
#